data_AF-A0A2H0UD92-F1
#
_entry.id   AF-A0A2H0UD92-F1
#
_cell.length_a   1.000
_cell.length_b   1.000
_cell.length_c   1.000
_cell.angle_alpha   90.00
_cell.angle_beta   90.00
_cell.angle_gamma   90.00
#
_symmetry.space_group_name_H-M   'P 1'
#
loop_
_entity.id
_entity.type
_entity.pdbx_description
1 polymer ?
#
loop_
_entity_poly.entity_id
_entity_poly.type
_entity_poly.pdbx_seq_one_letter_code
_entity_poly.pdbx_strand_id
1 'polypeptide(L)'
;MTFLIISFIAGLLTVLAPCVLPLLPVVVGSAASGRSRNTPYIVVGSLALSIIAFTYILKVSTAFIMIPPQTWMYLSGGILTIFGLTLLFPALWGNIPGIAKLSSNSNKVLGAGYQKKSFWGDVIIGASLGPIFSTCSPTYFVILASVLPASFLLGTIYLLAYVLGLSIVLLLIAMLGERFASKLGVLSDPHSSFKKVLGALFIILGLLIVFGIEKKIETAILDSGFFDITKIEQRLLQQNDPNVSESQGTNGNSYQTQPYVEIVNPSGFVNTDGAPIALSDYVGKKVILVDFMTYSCINCQRTFPYMAAWYEKYKDEGLIIVGIHTPEFAFEKNIDNVRAAMEKFGITYPVVLDNDYATWGAYGNQYWPRKYLIDINGTIVYDHIGEGDYAETEMKIQELLKERASVLGMDSMSDRSLAATNITEVKTQSNSPETYFGSLRNEYLGNGKAGLSGEQQFTQPQTPGLNTLYLGGTWNIQREYASGGAGSSVLYKYAAKDVYIVAESDSGAEIEVWQDGKRVDAAGGDDVVSGSVTVKGSQLYKLIHNARAEGHTLELRVKSGTVRLYAFTFG
;
A
#
# COMPACT_ATOMS: atom_id res chain seq x y z
N MET A 1 -17.20 -10.46 -9.34
CA MET A 1 -17.07 -11.93 -9.18
C MET A 1 -15.69 -12.32 -8.65
N THR A 2 -14.62 -11.67 -9.11
CA THR A 2 -13.23 -11.87 -8.68
C THR A 2 -13.02 -11.77 -7.16
N PHE A 3 -13.53 -10.71 -6.50
CA PHE A 3 -13.40 -10.54 -5.04
C PHE A 3 -14.08 -11.63 -4.20
N LEU A 4 -15.16 -12.26 -4.71
CA LEU A 4 -15.83 -13.37 -4.03
C LEU A 4 -14.92 -14.61 -4.04
N ILE A 5 -14.30 -14.90 -5.20
CA ILE A 5 -13.35 -16.00 -5.35
C ILE A 5 -12.12 -15.77 -4.47
N ILE A 6 -11.58 -14.55 -4.47
CA ILE A 6 -10.45 -14.17 -3.62
C ILE A 6 -10.81 -14.35 -2.13
N SER A 7 -11.98 -13.87 -1.69
CA SER A 7 -12.42 -14.01 -0.30
C SER A 7 -12.57 -15.48 0.11
N PHE A 8 -13.10 -16.31 -0.79
CA PHE A 8 -13.22 -17.75 -0.58
C PHE A 8 -11.85 -18.43 -0.46
N ILE A 9 -10.92 -18.14 -1.38
CA ILE A 9 -9.54 -18.67 -1.38
C ILE A 9 -8.78 -18.19 -0.13
N ALA A 10 -8.94 -16.93 0.27
CA ALA A 10 -8.35 -16.41 1.50
C ALA A 10 -8.86 -17.19 2.73
N GLY A 11 -10.15 -17.57 2.75
CA GLY A 11 -10.71 -18.46 3.77
C GLY A 11 -10.04 -19.83 3.81
N LEU A 12 -9.82 -20.44 2.64
CA LEU A 12 -9.11 -21.72 2.51
C LEU A 12 -7.67 -21.63 3.05
N LEU A 13 -6.95 -20.57 2.69
CA LEU A 13 -5.54 -20.39 3.04
C LEU A 13 -5.33 -19.94 4.49
N THR A 14 -6.34 -19.35 5.13
CA THR A 14 -6.25 -18.89 6.54
C THR A 14 -5.84 -20.02 7.50
N VAL A 15 -6.17 -21.27 7.18
CA VAL A 15 -5.80 -22.42 8.02
C VAL A 15 -4.29 -22.66 8.08
N LEU A 16 -3.56 -22.23 7.05
CA LEU A 16 -2.10 -22.31 7.00
C LEU A 16 -1.41 -21.20 7.79
N ALA A 17 -2.16 -20.22 8.29
CA ALA A 17 -1.60 -19.12 9.04
C ALA A 17 -0.88 -19.63 10.29
N PRO A 18 0.30 -19.08 10.62
CA PRO A 18 1.13 -19.53 11.74
C PRO A 18 0.40 -19.46 13.09
N CYS A 19 -0.63 -18.61 13.19
CA CYS A 19 -1.51 -18.47 14.33
C CYS A 19 -2.65 -19.49 14.44
N VAL A 20 -3.04 -20.14 13.34
CA VAL A 20 -4.12 -21.13 13.29
C VAL A 20 -3.59 -22.54 13.48
N LEU A 21 -2.38 -22.84 12.96
CA LEU A 21 -1.72 -24.14 13.12
C LEU A 21 -1.69 -24.66 14.57
N PRO A 22 -1.42 -23.83 15.60
CA PRO A 22 -1.40 -24.27 17.00
C PRO A 22 -2.79 -24.59 17.56
N LEU A 23 -3.85 -24.08 16.94
CA LEU A 23 -5.24 -24.31 17.35
C LEU A 23 -5.85 -25.55 16.67
N LEU A 24 -5.27 -26.01 15.55
CA LEU A 24 -5.71 -27.21 14.85
C LEU A 24 -5.80 -28.45 15.74
N PRO A 25 -4.84 -28.74 16.65
CA PRO A 25 -4.96 -29.86 17.57
C PRO A 25 -6.17 -29.78 18.51
N VAL A 26 -6.63 -28.57 18.86
CA VAL A 26 -7.83 -28.39 19.69
C VAL A 26 -9.09 -28.73 18.91
N VAL A 27 -9.17 -28.29 17.65
CA VAL A 27 -10.29 -28.61 16.74
C VAL A 27 -10.33 -30.12 16.46
N VAL A 28 -9.19 -30.71 16.09
CA VAL A 28 -9.05 -32.16 15.86
C VAL A 28 -9.31 -32.95 17.14
N GLY A 29 -8.82 -32.47 18.28
CA GLY A 29 -9.02 -33.08 19.59
C GLY A 29 -10.49 -33.11 19.97
N SER A 30 -11.23 -32.00 19.77
CA SER A 30 -12.67 -31.94 20.01
C SER A 30 -13.47 -32.88 19.11
N ALA A 31 -13.07 -32.99 17.84
CA ALA A 31 -13.64 -33.93 16.87
C ALA A 31 -13.38 -35.39 17.27
N ALA A 32 -12.14 -35.72 17.63
CA ALA A 32 -11.72 -37.07 18.02
C ALA A 32 -12.29 -37.51 19.38
N SER A 33 -12.46 -36.57 20.33
CA SER A 33 -13.12 -36.81 21.62
C SER A 33 -14.65 -36.75 21.55
N GLY A 34 -15.20 -36.45 20.37
CA GLY A 34 -16.58 -36.05 20.15
C GLY A 34 -17.62 -37.08 20.59
N ARG A 35 -18.84 -36.58 20.81
CA ARG A 35 -19.99 -37.40 21.25
C ARG A 35 -20.56 -38.28 20.15
N SER A 36 -20.58 -37.76 18.92
CA SER A 36 -21.18 -38.39 17.76
C SER A 36 -20.50 -37.90 16.48
N ARG A 37 -20.81 -38.55 15.35
CA ARG A 37 -20.34 -38.17 14.00
C ARG A 37 -20.63 -36.71 13.63
N ASN A 38 -21.49 -36.02 14.36
CA ASN A 38 -21.89 -34.64 14.10
C ASN A 38 -21.10 -33.60 14.92
N THR A 39 -20.29 -34.01 15.90
CA THR A 39 -19.49 -33.08 16.72
C THR A 39 -18.61 -32.12 15.88
N PRO A 40 -17.89 -32.56 14.83
CA PRO A 40 -17.10 -31.65 14.00
C PRO A 40 -17.93 -30.55 13.33
N TYR A 41 -19.14 -30.88 12.87
CA TYR A 41 -20.05 -29.93 12.23
C TYR A 41 -20.56 -28.88 13.24
N ILE A 42 -20.80 -29.28 14.49
CA ILE A 42 -21.26 -28.39 15.56
C ILE A 42 -20.14 -27.42 15.97
N VAL A 43 -18.92 -27.92 16.12
CA VAL A 43 -17.75 -27.09 16.48
C VAL A 43 -17.43 -26.08 15.36
N VAL A 44 -17.36 -26.54 14.10
CA VAL A 44 -17.09 -25.66 12.96
C VAL A 44 -18.24 -24.67 12.73
N GLY A 45 -19.49 -25.11 12.86
CA GLY A 45 -20.66 -24.23 12.71
C GLY A 45 -20.75 -23.14 13.78
N SER A 46 -20.44 -23.47 15.04
CA SER A 46 -20.40 -22.49 16.13
C SER A 46 -19.20 -21.53 16.01
N LEU A 47 -18.05 -22.01 15.50
CA LEU A 47 -16.92 -21.17 15.13
C LEU A 47 -17.28 -20.17 14.02
N ALA A 48 -17.89 -20.64 12.93
CA ALA A 48 -18.33 -19.80 11.82
C ALA A 48 -19.27 -18.70 12.27
N LEU A 49 -20.28 -19.05 13.09
CA LEU A 49 -21.22 -18.08 13.66
C LEU A 49 -20.52 -17.08 14.58
N SER A 50 -19.58 -17.54 15.40
CA SER A 50 -18.81 -16.67 16.30
C SER A 50 -17.94 -15.67 15.54
N ILE A 51 -17.28 -16.10 14.45
CA ILE A 51 -16.51 -15.19 13.58
C ILE A 51 -17.43 -14.13 12.99
N ILE A 52 -18.60 -14.50 12.45
CA ILE A 52 -19.55 -13.54 11.87
C ILE A 52 -20.04 -12.54 12.94
N ALA A 53 -20.48 -13.03 14.09
CA ALA A 53 -20.97 -12.20 15.18
C ALA A 53 -19.89 -11.23 15.69
N PHE A 54 -18.67 -11.74 15.92
CA PHE A 54 -17.56 -10.92 16.39
C PHE A 54 -17.13 -9.89 15.34
N THR A 55 -17.19 -10.22 14.05
CA THR A 55 -16.94 -9.27 12.95
C THR A 55 -17.91 -8.09 12.98
N TYR A 56 -19.19 -8.35 13.19
CA TYR A 56 -20.18 -7.28 13.31
C TYR A 56 -19.99 -6.45 14.59
N ILE A 57 -19.68 -7.11 15.72
CA ILE A 57 -19.37 -6.41 16.97
C ILE A 57 -18.15 -5.50 16.77
N LEU A 58 -17.09 -5.98 16.12
CA LEU A 58 -15.92 -5.18 15.79
C LEU A 58 -16.27 -4.02 14.87
N LYS A 59 -17.05 -4.24 13.80
CA LYS A 59 -17.49 -3.17 12.88
C LYS A 59 -18.28 -2.07 13.61
N VAL A 60 -19.17 -2.44 14.52
CA VAL A 60 -19.90 -1.49 15.36
C VAL A 60 -18.93 -0.78 16.32
N SER A 61 -18.01 -1.52 16.94
CA SER A 61 -17.07 -0.95 17.91
C SER A 61 -16.05 0.00 17.27
N THR A 62 -15.53 -0.32 16.09
CA THR A 62 -14.57 0.53 15.35
C THR A 62 -15.25 1.78 14.79
N ALA A 63 -16.55 1.73 14.47
CA ALA A 63 -17.32 2.92 14.10
C ALA A 63 -17.50 3.91 15.28
N PHE A 64 -17.37 3.45 16.54
CA PHE A 64 -17.56 4.28 17.73
C PHE A 64 -16.27 4.60 18.50
N ILE A 65 -15.21 3.79 18.38
CA ILE A 65 -13.98 3.95 19.17
C ILE A 65 -12.75 3.89 18.25
N MET A 66 -12.08 5.04 18.12
CA MET A 66 -10.86 5.23 17.33
C MET A 66 -9.63 4.61 18.04
N ILE A 67 -9.64 3.29 18.25
CA ILE A 67 -8.54 2.57 18.91
C ILE A 67 -7.44 2.24 17.89
N PRO A 68 -6.17 2.63 18.14
CA PRO A 68 -5.04 2.27 17.27
C PRO A 68 -4.92 0.74 17.08
N PRO A 69 -4.64 0.24 15.86
CA PRO A 69 -4.48 -1.19 15.57
C PRO A 69 -3.44 -1.91 16.46
N GLN A 70 -2.42 -1.17 16.92
CA GLN A 70 -1.39 -1.67 17.83
C GLN A 70 -1.96 -2.16 19.17
N THR A 71 -3.07 -1.55 19.63
CA THR A 71 -3.72 -1.94 20.88
C THR A 71 -4.28 -3.36 20.80
N TRP A 72 -4.88 -3.71 19.66
CA TRP A 72 -5.41 -5.06 19.41
C TRP A 72 -4.31 -6.09 19.31
N MET A 73 -3.17 -5.73 18.71
CA MET A 73 -1.98 -6.58 18.62
C MET A 73 -1.40 -6.91 20.01
N TYR A 74 -1.25 -5.90 20.89
CA TYR A 74 -0.78 -6.13 22.25
C TYR A 74 -1.77 -6.94 23.08
N LEU A 75 -3.07 -6.70 22.91
CA LEU A 75 -4.12 -7.43 23.60
C LEU A 75 -4.14 -8.91 23.20
N SER A 76 -4.12 -9.22 21.90
CA SER A 76 -4.17 -10.60 21.41
C SER A 76 -2.88 -11.37 21.71
N GLY A 77 -1.72 -10.76 21.47
CA GLY A 77 -0.42 -11.33 21.83
C GLY A 77 -0.30 -11.59 23.33
N GLY A 78 -0.76 -10.65 24.17
CA GLY A 78 -0.78 -10.80 25.63
C GLY A 78 -1.66 -11.96 26.10
N ILE A 79 -2.87 -12.10 25.55
CA ILE A 79 -3.78 -13.22 25.88
C ILE A 79 -3.14 -14.56 25.48
N LEU A 80 -2.52 -14.64 24.30
CA LEU A 80 -1.89 -15.87 23.81
C LEU A 80 -0.69 -16.28 24.67
N THR A 81 0.15 -15.31 25.07
CA THR A 81 1.27 -15.56 25.97
C THR A 81 0.79 -16.03 27.35
N ILE A 82 -0.27 -15.43 27.89
CA ILE A 82 -0.88 -15.87 29.16
C ILE A 82 -1.41 -17.30 29.03
N PHE A 83 -2.09 -17.63 27.94
CA PHE A 83 -2.60 -18.98 27.68
C PHE A 83 -1.48 -20.01 27.50
N GLY A 84 -0.39 -19.64 26.83
CA GLY A 84 0.80 -20.49 26.73
C GLY A 84 1.45 -20.74 28.10
N LEU A 85 1.54 -19.70 28.95
CA LEU A 85 2.07 -19.81 30.31
C LEU A 85 1.21 -20.70 31.22
N THR A 86 -0.12 -20.66 31.09
CA THR A 86 -1.03 -21.54 31.85
C THR A 86 -0.85 -23.00 31.46
N LEU A 87 -0.64 -23.28 30.17
CA LEU A 87 -0.36 -24.63 29.66
C LEU A 87 1.04 -25.15 30.04
N LEU A 88 2.04 -24.27 30.10
CA LEU A 88 3.43 -24.64 30.38
C LEU A 88 3.69 -24.89 31.88
N PHE A 89 3.05 -24.10 32.76
CA PHE A 89 3.24 -24.17 34.20
C PHE A 89 1.92 -24.37 34.98
N PRO A 90 1.26 -25.53 34.86
CA PRO A 90 0.00 -25.79 35.56
C PRO A 90 0.12 -25.74 37.09
N ALA A 91 1.32 -25.98 37.64
CA ALA A 91 1.57 -25.95 39.08
C ALA A 91 1.60 -24.53 39.68
N LEU A 92 1.99 -23.51 38.91
CA LEU A 92 2.03 -22.11 39.39
C LEU A 92 0.62 -21.57 39.67
N TRP A 93 -0.36 -21.99 38.88
CA TRP A 93 -1.75 -21.55 38.99
C TRP A 93 -2.53 -22.22 40.14
N GLY A 94 -2.12 -23.41 40.57
CA GLY A 94 -2.73 -24.13 41.69
C GLY A 94 -2.45 -23.54 43.07
N ASN A 95 -1.38 -22.75 43.20
CA ASN A 95 -0.88 -22.25 44.49
C ASN A 95 -1.31 -20.80 44.80
N ILE A 96 -2.06 -20.13 43.92
CA ILE A 96 -2.52 -18.75 44.15
C ILE A 96 -3.86 -18.77 44.93
N PRO A 97 -3.89 -18.28 46.19
CA PRO A 97 -5.13 -18.24 46.98
C PRO A 97 -6.14 -17.27 46.34
N GLY A 98 -7.34 -17.77 46.05
CA GLY A 98 -8.43 -17.01 45.40
C GLY A 98 -8.74 -17.48 43.97
N ILE A 99 -7.72 -17.74 43.15
CA ILE A 99 -7.90 -18.27 41.79
C ILE A 99 -8.43 -19.71 41.84
N ALA A 100 -8.05 -20.51 42.84
CA ALA A 100 -8.58 -21.85 43.04
C ALA A 100 -10.11 -21.89 43.26
N LYS A 101 -10.71 -20.83 43.82
CA LYS A 101 -12.16 -20.73 44.09
C LYS A 101 -12.95 -20.30 42.85
N LEU A 102 -12.38 -19.41 42.04
CA LEU A 102 -12.91 -19.05 40.71
C LEU A 102 -12.73 -20.20 39.71
N SER A 103 -11.56 -20.85 39.75
CA SER A 103 -11.21 -22.04 38.98
C SER A 103 -12.09 -23.23 39.37
N SER A 104 -12.46 -23.45 40.63
CA SER A 104 -13.36 -24.57 40.98
C SER A 104 -14.79 -24.39 40.48
N ASN A 105 -15.28 -23.15 40.40
CA ASN A 105 -16.61 -22.84 39.85
C ASN A 105 -16.60 -22.82 38.32
N SER A 106 -15.58 -22.23 37.70
CA SER A 106 -15.37 -22.29 36.25
C SER A 106 -15.03 -23.70 35.76
N ASN A 107 -14.26 -24.50 36.51
CA ASN A 107 -14.03 -25.93 36.22
C ASN A 107 -15.24 -26.79 36.53
N LYS A 108 -16.20 -26.36 37.36
CA LYS A 108 -17.49 -27.05 37.47
C LYS A 108 -18.33 -26.85 36.21
N VAL A 109 -18.31 -25.66 35.61
CA VAL A 109 -19.06 -25.36 34.37
C VAL A 109 -18.35 -25.90 33.13
N LEU A 110 -17.03 -25.69 33.01
CA LEU A 110 -16.20 -26.20 31.92
C LEU A 110 -15.95 -27.71 32.06
N GLY A 111 -15.73 -28.22 33.27
CA GLY A 111 -15.53 -29.66 33.52
C GLY A 111 -16.82 -30.47 33.46
N ALA A 112 -17.99 -29.91 33.78
CA ALA A 112 -19.27 -30.58 33.49
C ALA A 112 -19.54 -30.67 31.98
N GLY A 113 -19.04 -29.71 31.18
CA GLY A 113 -19.08 -29.75 29.72
C GLY A 113 -18.01 -30.65 29.08
N TYR A 114 -16.82 -30.75 29.67
CA TYR A 114 -15.72 -31.59 29.17
C TYR A 114 -15.90 -33.08 29.51
N GLN A 115 -16.51 -33.39 30.65
CA GLN A 115 -16.72 -34.77 31.11
C GLN A 115 -18.05 -35.37 30.64
N LYS A 116 -19.11 -34.57 30.52
CA LYS A 116 -20.34 -35.01 29.84
C LYS A 116 -20.23 -34.59 28.40
N LYS A 117 -19.96 -35.54 27.49
CA LYS A 117 -20.14 -35.42 26.03
C LYS A 117 -21.46 -34.68 25.72
N SER A 118 -21.44 -33.36 25.66
CA SER A 118 -22.64 -32.50 25.70
C SER A 118 -22.58 -31.52 24.56
N PHE A 119 -23.70 -31.37 23.85
CA PHE A 119 -23.84 -30.47 22.71
C PHE A 119 -23.34 -29.05 23.01
N TRP A 120 -23.65 -28.53 24.21
CA TRP A 120 -23.23 -27.19 24.63
C TRP A 120 -21.72 -27.08 24.88
N GLY A 121 -21.04 -28.18 25.24
CA GLY A 121 -19.58 -28.20 25.34
C GLY A 121 -18.93 -27.97 23.98
N ASP A 122 -19.40 -28.70 22.96
CA ASP A 122 -18.92 -28.57 21.57
C ASP A 122 -19.16 -27.16 21.02
N VAL A 123 -20.33 -26.56 21.30
CA VAL A 123 -20.67 -25.19 20.90
C VAL A 123 -19.79 -24.15 21.59
N ILE A 124 -19.53 -24.29 22.89
CA ILE A 124 -18.68 -23.34 23.64
C ILE A 124 -17.25 -23.38 23.12
N ILE A 125 -16.73 -24.57 22.81
CA ILE A 125 -15.38 -24.73 22.23
C ILE A 125 -15.30 -23.97 20.90
N GLY A 126 -16.23 -24.21 19.97
CA GLY A 126 -16.23 -23.51 18.68
C GLY A 126 -16.46 -22.00 18.81
N ALA A 127 -17.39 -21.58 19.66
CA ALA A 127 -17.69 -20.17 19.89
C ALA A 127 -16.50 -19.40 20.48
N SER A 128 -15.73 -20.03 21.37
CA SER A 128 -14.56 -19.41 22.01
C SER A 128 -13.40 -19.19 21.04
N LEU A 129 -13.32 -20.00 19.98
CA LEU A 129 -12.24 -19.91 18.98
C LEU A 129 -12.46 -18.74 18.00
N GLY A 130 -13.70 -18.28 17.79
CA GLY A 130 -13.99 -17.20 16.82
C GLY A 130 -13.23 -15.89 17.07
N PRO A 131 -13.27 -15.30 18.28
CA PRO A 131 -12.51 -14.08 18.60
C PRO A 131 -11.00 -14.25 18.47
N ILE A 132 -10.49 -15.45 18.81
CA ILE A 132 -9.06 -15.76 18.70
C ILE A 132 -8.65 -15.73 17.22
N PHE A 133 -9.39 -16.41 16.35
CA PHE A 133 -9.15 -16.43 14.90
C PHE A 133 -9.26 -15.04 14.26
N SER A 134 -10.23 -14.25 14.70
CA SER A 134 -10.45 -12.89 14.21
C SER A 134 -9.29 -11.95 14.55
N THR A 135 -8.73 -12.08 15.75
CA THR A 135 -7.65 -11.18 16.21
C THR A 135 -6.26 -11.57 15.73
N CYS A 136 -6.06 -12.83 15.31
CA CYS A 136 -4.74 -13.34 14.93
C CYS A 136 -4.55 -13.51 13.42
N SER A 137 -5.57 -13.29 12.59
CA SER A 137 -5.50 -13.52 11.13
C SER A 137 -5.23 -12.22 10.36
N PRO A 138 -4.04 -12.06 9.72
CA PRO A 138 -3.75 -10.87 8.90
C PRO A 138 -4.72 -10.72 7.72
N THR A 139 -5.14 -11.84 7.12
CA THR A 139 -6.11 -11.86 6.01
C THR A 139 -7.49 -11.40 6.43
N TYR A 140 -7.87 -11.64 7.69
CA TYR A 140 -9.13 -11.16 8.26
C TYR A 140 -9.14 -9.63 8.40
N PHE A 141 -8.00 -9.00 8.70
CA PHE A 141 -7.88 -7.54 8.71
C PHE A 141 -7.99 -6.94 7.31
N VAL A 142 -7.45 -7.60 6.27
CA VAL A 142 -7.65 -7.19 4.86
C VAL A 142 -9.12 -7.27 4.47
N ILE A 143 -9.82 -8.31 4.92
CA ILE A 143 -11.27 -8.45 4.68
C ILE A 143 -12.03 -7.37 5.44
N LEU A 144 -11.72 -7.10 6.71
CA LEU A 144 -12.31 -5.97 7.44
C LEU A 144 -12.06 -4.64 6.71
N ALA A 145 -10.82 -4.38 6.28
CA ALA A 145 -10.44 -3.19 5.51
C ALA A 145 -11.14 -3.11 4.15
N SER A 146 -11.53 -4.24 3.56
CA SER A 146 -12.32 -4.31 2.32
C SER A 146 -13.83 -4.21 2.57
N VAL A 147 -14.32 -4.68 3.73
CA VAL A 147 -15.74 -4.77 4.13
C VAL A 147 -16.22 -3.49 4.86
N LEU A 148 -15.31 -2.73 5.43
CA LEU A 148 -15.57 -1.44 6.07
C LEU A 148 -15.98 -0.35 5.06
N PRO A 149 -15.32 -0.21 3.88
CA PRO A 149 -15.69 0.78 2.86
C PRO A 149 -16.80 0.31 1.92
N ALA A 150 -16.94 -1.01 1.71
CA ALA A 150 -17.98 -1.55 0.84
C ALA A 150 -19.37 -1.47 1.49
N SER A 151 -20.43 -1.37 0.67
CA SER A 151 -21.81 -1.39 1.16
C SER A 151 -22.07 -2.60 2.06
N PHE A 152 -22.88 -2.42 3.12
CA PHE A 152 -23.14 -3.45 4.14
C PHE A 152 -23.51 -4.82 3.54
N LEU A 153 -24.28 -4.81 2.46
CA LEU A 153 -24.71 -6.01 1.75
C LEU A 153 -23.55 -6.72 1.04
N LEU A 154 -22.70 -5.99 0.33
CA LEU A 154 -21.55 -6.55 -0.39
C LEU A 154 -20.52 -7.14 0.59
N GLY A 155 -20.25 -6.40 1.68
CA GLY A 155 -19.32 -6.83 2.71
C GLY A 155 -19.77 -8.10 3.44
N THR A 156 -21.09 -8.24 3.66
CA THR A 156 -21.69 -9.46 4.22
C THR A 156 -21.47 -10.67 3.30
N ILE A 157 -21.62 -10.48 1.98
CA ILE A 157 -21.42 -11.55 0.99
C ILE A 157 -19.96 -12.03 1.00
N TYR A 158 -19.00 -11.13 1.09
CA TYR A 158 -17.57 -11.50 1.14
C TYR A 158 -17.20 -12.20 2.45
N LEU A 159 -17.73 -11.74 3.57
CA LEU A 159 -17.55 -12.39 4.86
C LEU A 159 -18.12 -13.83 4.85
N LEU A 160 -19.30 -14.04 4.27
CA LEU A 160 -19.88 -15.37 4.14
C LEU A 160 -19.03 -16.29 3.24
N ALA A 161 -18.52 -15.78 2.12
CA ALA A 161 -17.63 -16.53 1.24
C ALA A 161 -16.33 -16.95 1.96
N TYR A 162 -15.73 -16.03 2.72
CA TYR A 162 -14.56 -16.30 3.54
C TYR A 162 -14.81 -17.38 4.60
N VAL A 163 -15.87 -17.22 5.39
CA VAL A 163 -16.24 -18.17 6.45
C VAL A 163 -16.59 -19.54 5.88
N LEU A 164 -17.20 -19.60 4.69
CA LEU A 164 -17.45 -20.85 3.98
C LEU A 164 -16.15 -21.57 3.60
N GLY A 165 -15.18 -20.85 3.01
CA GLY A 165 -13.87 -21.40 2.65
C GLY A 165 -13.13 -21.95 3.87
N LEU A 166 -13.07 -21.19 4.96
CA LEU A 166 -12.47 -21.59 6.22
C LEU A 166 -13.14 -22.84 6.81
N SER A 167 -14.48 -22.85 6.83
CA SER A 167 -15.27 -23.96 7.39
C SER A 167 -15.04 -25.27 6.64
N ILE A 168 -14.93 -25.22 5.31
CA ILE A 168 -14.66 -26.39 4.47
C ILE A 168 -13.33 -27.03 4.83
N VAL A 169 -12.26 -26.22 4.94
CA VAL A 169 -10.92 -26.73 5.25
C VAL A 169 -10.83 -27.26 6.68
N LEU A 170 -11.38 -26.54 7.65
CA LEU A 170 -11.38 -26.99 9.05
C LEU A 170 -12.16 -28.28 9.23
N LEU A 171 -13.28 -28.43 8.53
CA LEU A 171 -14.07 -29.66 8.55
C LEU A 171 -13.32 -30.83 7.92
N LEU A 172 -12.62 -30.59 6.81
CA LEU A 172 -11.75 -31.59 6.18
C LEU A 172 -10.65 -32.03 7.14
N ILE A 173 -9.95 -31.10 7.79
CA ILE A 173 -8.90 -31.41 8.76
C ILE A 173 -9.45 -32.14 9.98
N ALA A 174 -10.62 -31.75 10.49
CA ALA A 174 -11.26 -32.44 11.61
C ALA A 174 -11.58 -33.90 11.26
N MET A 175 -12.15 -34.17 10.08
CA MET A 175 -12.49 -35.52 9.62
C MET A 175 -11.25 -36.38 9.33
N LEU A 176 -10.21 -35.80 8.72
CA LEU A 176 -8.95 -36.51 8.49
C LEU A 176 -8.23 -36.76 9.82
N GLY A 177 -8.24 -35.77 10.71
CA GLY A 177 -7.65 -35.83 12.04
C GLY A 177 -8.23 -36.94 12.90
N GLU A 178 -9.54 -37.18 12.86
CA GLU A 178 -10.19 -38.29 13.58
C GLU A 178 -9.63 -39.67 13.17
N ARG A 179 -9.33 -39.86 11.88
CA ARG A 179 -8.75 -41.10 11.35
C ARG A 179 -7.28 -41.29 11.73
N PHE A 180 -6.53 -40.21 11.85
CA PHE A 180 -5.12 -40.25 12.27
C PHE A 180 -4.98 -40.35 13.80
N ALA A 181 -5.82 -39.63 14.55
CA ALA A 181 -5.85 -39.62 16.00
C ALA A 181 -6.23 -40.99 16.59
N SER A 182 -7.15 -41.73 15.94
CA SER A 182 -7.50 -43.09 16.36
C SER A 182 -6.38 -44.12 16.16
N LYS A 183 -5.41 -43.86 15.26
CA LYS A 183 -4.21 -44.70 15.07
C LYS A 183 -3.04 -44.32 15.98
N LEU A 184 -2.96 -43.07 16.40
CA LEU A 184 -1.94 -42.54 17.29
C LEU A 184 -2.52 -42.41 18.70
N GLY A 185 -2.44 -43.48 19.50
CA GLY A 185 -2.85 -43.48 20.92
C GLY A 185 -2.09 -42.51 21.85
N VAL A 186 -1.30 -41.59 21.28
CA VAL A 186 -0.46 -40.59 21.95
C VAL A 186 -1.24 -39.31 22.31
N LEU A 187 -2.45 -39.13 21.77
CA LEU A 187 -3.29 -37.94 21.99
C LEU A 187 -4.14 -37.98 23.29
N SER A 188 -4.14 -39.10 24.02
CA SER A 188 -5.04 -39.32 25.15
C SER A 188 -4.41 -39.15 26.54
N ASP A 189 -3.09 -38.90 26.62
CA ASP A 189 -2.38 -38.89 27.91
C ASP A 189 -2.30 -37.47 28.53
N PRO A 190 -2.91 -37.21 29.72
CA PRO A 190 -3.04 -35.87 30.30
C PRO A 190 -1.71 -35.18 30.62
N HIS A 191 -0.62 -35.94 30.79
CA HIS A 191 0.74 -35.49 31.15
C HIS A 191 1.75 -35.43 30.00
N SER A 192 1.30 -35.66 28.76
CA SER A 192 2.16 -35.74 27.57
C SER A 192 2.97 -34.47 27.32
N SER A 193 4.25 -34.64 26.96
CA SER A 193 5.16 -33.59 26.46
C SER A 193 4.53 -32.74 25.35
N PHE A 194 3.52 -33.26 24.65
CA PHE A 194 2.74 -32.55 23.64
C PHE A 194 2.12 -31.23 24.15
N LYS A 195 1.51 -31.21 25.35
CA LYS A 195 0.91 -29.97 25.90
C LYS A 195 1.97 -28.92 26.24
N LYS A 196 3.15 -29.36 26.69
CA LYS A 196 4.29 -28.48 27.00
C LYS A 196 4.87 -27.86 25.73
N VAL A 197 5.00 -28.66 24.66
CA VAL A 197 5.43 -28.17 23.35
C VAL A 197 4.42 -27.17 22.79
N LEU A 198 3.12 -27.47 22.90
CA LEU A 198 2.06 -26.57 22.43
C LEU A 198 2.02 -25.26 23.23
N GLY A 199 2.15 -25.33 24.57
CA GLY A 199 2.23 -24.16 25.44
C GLY A 199 3.47 -23.29 25.15
N ALA A 200 4.64 -23.90 24.96
CA ALA A 200 5.85 -23.18 24.57
C ALA A 200 5.70 -22.48 23.21
N LEU A 201 5.03 -23.14 22.25
CA LEU A 201 4.77 -22.56 20.94
C LEU A 201 3.82 -21.35 21.02
N PHE A 202 2.77 -21.41 21.84
CA PHE A 202 1.89 -20.25 22.09
C PHE A 202 2.61 -19.08 22.75
N ILE A 203 3.55 -19.33 23.68
CA ILE A 203 4.38 -18.28 24.29
C ILE A 203 5.26 -17.62 23.23
N ILE A 204 5.97 -18.43 22.42
CA ILE A 204 6.86 -17.92 21.36
C ILE A 204 6.05 -17.07 20.39
N LEU A 205 4.92 -17.59 19.90
CA LEU A 205 4.07 -16.86 18.96
C LEU A 205 3.50 -15.57 19.58
N GLY A 206 3.02 -15.62 20.81
CA GLY A 206 2.49 -14.44 21.51
C GLY A 206 3.54 -13.34 21.68
N LEU A 207 4.78 -13.72 22.02
CA LEU A 207 5.90 -12.78 22.10
C LEU A 207 6.27 -12.21 20.72
N LEU A 208 6.30 -13.04 19.67
CA LEU A 208 6.57 -12.56 18.30
C LEU A 208 5.54 -11.52 17.84
N ILE A 209 4.26 -11.69 18.20
CA ILE A 209 3.18 -10.74 17.94
C ILE A 209 3.40 -9.45 18.73
N VAL A 210 3.64 -9.54 20.05
CA VAL A 210 3.86 -8.37 20.92
C VAL A 210 5.07 -7.55 20.44
N PHE A 211 6.15 -8.18 20.01
CA PHE A 211 7.34 -7.49 19.50
C PHE A 211 7.24 -7.11 18.01
N GLY A 212 6.14 -7.44 17.32
CA GLY A 212 5.94 -7.15 15.90
C GLY A 212 6.92 -7.85 14.96
N ILE A 213 7.55 -8.94 15.42
CA ILE A 213 8.55 -9.70 14.64
C ILE A 213 7.85 -10.51 13.54
N GLU A 214 6.61 -10.93 13.76
CA GLU A 214 5.79 -11.61 12.74
C GLU A 214 5.71 -10.80 11.43
N LYS A 215 5.44 -9.49 11.53
CA LYS A 215 5.39 -8.60 10.37
C LYS A 215 6.72 -8.54 9.64
N LYS A 216 7.84 -8.49 10.38
CA LYS A 216 9.19 -8.49 9.78
C LYS A 216 9.50 -9.79 9.05
N ILE A 217 9.08 -10.92 9.61
CA ILE A 217 9.24 -12.25 8.98
C ILE A 217 8.35 -12.36 7.75
N GLU A 218 7.10 -11.91 7.82
CA GLU A 218 6.17 -11.89 6.68
C GLU A 218 6.71 -11.03 5.54
N THR A 219 7.18 -9.81 5.83
CA THR A 219 7.85 -8.96 4.83
C THR A 219 9.11 -9.64 4.26
N ALA A 220 9.93 -10.27 5.10
CA ALA A 220 11.13 -10.98 4.64
C ALA A 220 10.83 -12.23 3.78
N ILE A 221 9.76 -12.97 4.08
CA ILE A 221 9.32 -14.14 3.31
C ILE A 221 8.70 -13.71 1.98
N LEU A 222 7.90 -12.64 1.97
CA LEU A 222 7.37 -12.03 0.74
C LEU A 222 8.52 -11.49 -0.14
N ASP A 223 9.53 -10.87 0.46
CA ASP A 223 10.74 -10.40 -0.24
C ASP A 223 11.62 -11.54 -0.76
N SER A 224 11.55 -12.74 -0.16
CA SER A 224 12.29 -13.93 -0.62
C SER A 224 11.66 -14.62 -1.84
N GLY A 225 10.48 -14.19 -2.28
CA GLY A 225 9.78 -14.73 -3.46
C GLY A 225 9.14 -16.11 -3.26
N PHE A 226 9.10 -16.65 -2.03
CA PHE A 226 8.61 -18.00 -1.75
C PHE A 226 7.07 -18.15 -1.89
N PHE A 227 6.31 -17.06 -1.81
CA PHE A 227 4.86 -17.00 -2.06
C PHE A 227 4.48 -15.71 -2.82
N ASP A 228 4.89 -15.61 -4.08
CA ASP A 228 4.64 -14.45 -4.94
C ASP A 228 3.18 -14.45 -5.50
N ILE A 229 2.20 -14.44 -4.60
CA ILE A 229 0.76 -14.39 -4.92
C ILE A 229 0.40 -13.01 -5.51
N THR A 230 1.14 -11.96 -5.16
CA THR A 230 1.03 -10.60 -5.71
C THR A 230 1.34 -10.54 -7.21
N LYS A 231 2.29 -11.34 -7.72
CA LYS A 231 2.50 -11.48 -9.17
C LYS A 231 1.35 -12.20 -9.87
N ILE A 232 0.73 -13.17 -9.22
CA ILE A 232 -0.45 -13.87 -9.75
C ILE A 232 -1.65 -12.93 -9.75
N GLU A 233 -1.81 -12.11 -8.71
CA GLU A 233 -2.83 -11.06 -8.60
C GLU A 233 -2.65 -9.99 -9.69
N GLN A 234 -1.43 -9.47 -9.90
CA GLN A 234 -1.12 -8.54 -10.99
C GLN A 234 -1.33 -9.16 -12.38
N ARG A 235 -0.96 -10.43 -12.59
CA ARG A 235 -1.17 -11.12 -13.88
C ARG A 235 -2.64 -11.43 -14.16
N LEU A 236 -3.42 -11.80 -13.14
CA LEU A 236 -4.85 -12.07 -13.30
C LEU A 236 -5.67 -10.78 -13.48
N LEU A 237 -5.19 -9.65 -12.97
CA LEU A 237 -5.75 -8.32 -13.25
C LEU A 237 -5.36 -7.82 -14.64
N GLN A 238 -4.14 -8.10 -15.12
CA GLN A 238 -3.71 -7.74 -16.49
C GLN A 238 -4.36 -8.59 -17.58
N GLN A 239 -4.73 -9.85 -17.32
CA GLN A 239 -5.21 -10.75 -18.36
C GLN A 239 -6.69 -10.57 -18.75
N ASN A 240 -7.42 -9.67 -18.07
CA ASN A 240 -8.85 -9.46 -18.29
C ASN A 240 -9.24 -8.10 -18.91
N ASP A 241 -8.28 -7.29 -19.36
CA ASP A 241 -8.55 -6.10 -20.18
C ASP A 241 -8.00 -6.28 -21.61
N PRO A 242 -8.83 -6.63 -22.60
CA PRO A 242 -8.38 -6.78 -23.98
C PRO A 242 -8.19 -5.45 -24.74
N ASN A 243 -8.34 -4.29 -24.09
CA ASN A 243 -8.38 -2.99 -24.79
C ASN A 243 -7.47 -1.93 -24.15
N VAL A 244 -6.16 -2.15 -24.17
CA VAL A 244 -5.20 -1.03 -24.07
C VAL A 244 -4.36 -0.99 -25.34
N SER A 245 -4.99 -0.44 -26.37
CA SER A 245 -4.29 0.20 -27.49
C SER A 245 -4.52 1.69 -27.32
N GLU A 246 -3.43 2.46 -27.37
CA GLU A 246 -3.42 3.91 -27.53
C GLU A 246 -4.51 4.33 -28.54
N SER A 247 -5.45 5.18 -28.10
CA SER A 247 -6.34 5.88 -29.01
C SER A 247 -6.52 7.32 -28.56
N GLN A 248 -5.96 8.20 -29.38
CA GLN A 248 -6.21 9.63 -29.39
C GLN A 248 -7.69 9.92 -29.66
N GLY A 249 -8.20 10.99 -29.04
CA GLY A 249 -9.14 11.92 -29.67
C GLY A 249 -10.61 11.49 -29.79
N THR A 250 -11.43 12.17 -29.00
CA THR A 250 -12.86 12.50 -29.23
C THR A 250 -13.89 11.36 -29.26
N ASN A 251 -14.71 11.28 -28.19
CA ASN A 251 -16.17 11.49 -28.23
C ASN A 251 -16.86 11.07 -26.91
N GLY A 252 -17.56 12.02 -26.27
CA GLY A 252 -18.84 11.78 -25.57
C GLY A 252 -18.84 11.00 -24.25
N ASN A 253 -18.82 11.75 -23.14
CA ASN A 253 -19.31 11.44 -21.79
C ASN A 253 -20.13 10.14 -21.57
N SER A 254 -19.63 9.30 -20.68
CA SER A 254 -20.31 9.14 -19.39
C SER A 254 -19.25 8.98 -18.29
N TYR A 255 -18.80 10.10 -17.71
CA TYR A 255 -18.14 10.02 -16.42
C TYR A 255 -19.15 9.40 -15.46
N GLN A 256 -18.89 8.16 -15.01
CA GLN A 256 -19.69 7.58 -13.94
C GLN A 256 -19.52 8.49 -12.73
N THR A 257 -20.56 9.23 -12.39
CA THR A 257 -20.61 10.05 -11.20
C THR A 257 -20.50 9.13 -9.98
N GLN A 258 -19.39 9.27 -9.25
CA GLN A 258 -19.14 8.52 -8.02
C GLN A 258 -19.05 9.51 -6.87
N PRO A 259 -19.49 9.15 -5.66
CA PRO A 259 -19.20 9.96 -4.47
C PRO A 259 -17.70 10.17 -4.31
N TYR A 260 -17.31 11.33 -3.75
CA TYR A 260 -15.93 11.54 -3.33
C TYR A 260 -15.50 10.47 -2.32
N VAL A 261 -14.20 10.19 -2.31
CA VAL A 261 -13.56 9.32 -1.33
C VAL A 261 -12.82 10.21 -0.34
N GLU A 262 -13.02 9.99 0.96
CA GLU A 262 -12.35 10.79 2.00
C GLU A 262 -10.84 10.47 2.06
N ILE A 263 -10.05 11.41 2.59
CA ILE A 263 -8.64 11.20 2.93
C ILE A 263 -8.54 10.07 3.97
N VAL A 264 -7.72 9.06 3.67
CA VAL A 264 -7.56 7.87 4.51
C VAL A 264 -6.15 7.85 5.12
N ASN A 265 -6.07 7.74 6.45
CA ASN A 265 -4.83 7.59 7.22
C ASN A 265 -3.68 8.53 6.80
N PRO A 266 -3.88 9.86 6.81
CA PRO A 266 -2.84 10.81 6.43
C PRO A 266 -1.65 10.73 7.38
N SER A 267 -0.45 10.72 6.82
CA SER A 267 0.81 10.66 7.57
C SER A 267 1.32 12.02 8.03
N GLY A 268 0.79 13.10 7.45
CA GLY A 268 1.18 14.47 7.76
C GLY A 268 0.49 15.48 6.84
N PHE A 269 0.66 16.76 7.17
CA PHE A 269 0.05 17.87 6.44
C PHE A 269 1.06 18.99 6.23
N VAL A 270 1.02 19.59 5.05
CA VAL A 270 1.81 20.76 4.65
C VAL A 270 0.83 21.82 4.14
N ASN A 271 1.10 23.10 4.42
CA ASN A 271 0.23 24.23 4.07
C ASN A 271 -1.20 24.16 4.65
N THR A 272 -1.34 23.68 5.89
CA THR A 272 -2.64 23.59 6.59
C THR A 272 -2.67 24.34 7.94
N ASP A 273 -1.75 25.26 8.15
CA ASP A 273 -1.59 25.99 9.43
C ASP A 273 -1.48 25.07 10.67
N GLY A 274 -0.97 23.85 10.46
CA GLY A 274 -0.78 22.85 11.52
C GLY A 274 -2.06 22.07 11.90
N ALA A 275 -3.17 22.29 11.20
CA ALA A 275 -4.41 21.54 11.42
C ALA A 275 -4.56 20.39 10.41
N PRO A 276 -5.06 19.22 10.82
CA PRO A 276 -5.56 18.22 9.89
C PRO A 276 -6.71 18.77 9.05
N ILE A 277 -6.83 18.30 7.81
CA ILE A 277 -7.95 18.63 6.92
C ILE A 277 -8.70 17.36 6.49
N ALA A 278 -10.00 17.47 6.28
CA ALA A 278 -10.81 16.44 5.64
C ALA A 278 -11.50 17.03 4.39
N LEU A 279 -11.77 16.21 3.37
CA LEU A 279 -12.53 16.65 2.19
C LEU A 279 -13.97 17.00 2.58
N SER A 280 -14.55 16.26 3.52
CA SER A 280 -15.87 16.54 4.11
C SER A 280 -16.02 17.95 4.70
N ASP A 281 -14.93 18.60 5.12
CA ASP A 281 -14.97 19.99 5.61
C ASP A 281 -15.38 20.98 4.52
N TYR A 282 -15.14 20.62 3.25
CA TYR A 282 -15.34 21.45 2.07
C TYR A 282 -16.60 21.08 1.27
N VAL A 283 -17.09 19.85 1.40
CA VAL A 283 -18.34 19.40 0.76
C VAL A 283 -19.51 20.29 1.19
N GLY A 284 -20.34 20.68 0.22
CA GLY A 284 -21.42 21.65 0.41
C GLY A 284 -20.97 23.11 0.46
N LYS A 285 -19.66 23.39 0.46
CA LYS A 285 -19.11 24.74 0.63
C LYS A 285 -18.19 25.18 -0.50
N LYS A 286 -17.44 24.26 -1.11
CA LYS A 286 -16.40 24.55 -2.11
C LYS A 286 -16.44 23.53 -3.25
N VAL A 287 -15.86 23.90 -4.39
CA VAL A 287 -15.44 22.96 -5.43
C VAL A 287 -14.07 22.42 -5.03
N ILE A 288 -13.87 21.11 -5.06
CA ILE A 288 -12.63 20.48 -4.58
C ILE A 288 -11.89 19.86 -5.76
N LEU A 289 -10.62 20.20 -5.92
CA LEU A 289 -9.71 19.52 -6.84
C LEU A 289 -8.71 18.69 -6.03
N VAL A 290 -8.79 17.37 -6.14
CA VAL A 290 -7.82 16.44 -5.54
C VAL A 290 -6.73 16.14 -6.57
N ASP A 291 -5.48 16.44 -6.23
CA ASP A 291 -4.32 16.27 -7.12
C ASP A 291 -3.35 15.24 -6.54
N PHE A 292 -3.30 14.05 -7.11
CA PHE A 292 -2.31 13.03 -6.75
C PHE A 292 -0.97 13.36 -7.39
N MET A 293 0.04 13.59 -6.57
CA MET A 293 1.33 14.08 -7.00
C MET A 293 2.47 13.52 -6.15
N THR A 294 3.69 13.61 -6.67
CA THR A 294 4.93 13.46 -5.92
C THR A 294 5.96 14.47 -6.42
N TYR A 295 6.84 14.96 -5.55
CA TYR A 295 7.64 16.14 -5.90
C TYR A 295 8.81 15.85 -6.84
N SER A 296 9.34 14.62 -6.89
CA SER A 296 10.44 14.28 -7.81
C SER A 296 9.97 13.81 -9.20
N CYS A 297 8.65 13.65 -9.41
CA CYS A 297 8.08 13.31 -10.71
C CYS A 297 8.08 14.51 -11.66
N ILE A 298 8.73 14.39 -12.82
CA ILE A 298 8.80 15.48 -13.80
C ILE A 298 7.43 15.86 -14.36
N ASN A 299 6.56 14.87 -14.60
CA ASN A 299 5.22 15.09 -15.11
C ASN A 299 4.41 15.93 -14.10
N CYS A 300 4.54 15.65 -12.79
CA CYS A 300 3.96 16.48 -11.73
C CYS A 300 4.56 17.89 -11.71
N GLN A 301 5.89 18.01 -11.81
CA GLN A 301 6.54 19.34 -11.79
C GLN A 301 6.05 20.26 -12.92
N ARG A 302 5.75 19.70 -14.09
CA ARG A 302 5.18 20.47 -15.22
C ARG A 302 3.73 20.90 -15.00
N THR A 303 2.98 20.20 -14.14
CA THR A 303 1.61 20.63 -13.77
C THR A 303 1.58 21.69 -12.68
N PHE A 304 2.59 21.77 -11.79
CA PHE A 304 2.56 22.69 -10.64
C PHE A 304 2.31 24.16 -10.98
N PRO A 305 2.89 24.77 -12.04
CA PRO A 305 2.59 26.15 -12.40
C PRO A 305 1.09 26.40 -12.68
N TYR A 306 0.42 25.45 -13.33
CA TYR A 306 -1.01 25.52 -13.60
C TYR A 306 -1.82 25.38 -12.31
N MET A 307 -1.47 24.42 -11.47
CA MET A 307 -2.13 24.19 -10.17
C MET A 307 -2.03 25.42 -9.26
N ALA A 308 -0.84 26.02 -9.15
CA ALA A 308 -0.61 27.23 -8.37
C ALA A 308 -1.41 28.42 -8.93
N ALA A 309 -1.43 28.60 -10.26
CA ALA A 309 -2.21 29.65 -10.90
C ALA A 309 -3.72 29.50 -10.69
N TRP A 310 -4.26 28.28 -10.84
CA TRP A 310 -5.68 28.01 -10.58
C TRP A 310 -6.06 28.24 -9.13
N TYR A 311 -5.22 27.79 -8.20
CA TYR A 311 -5.48 28.01 -6.78
C TYR A 311 -5.49 29.49 -6.44
N GLU A 312 -4.47 30.25 -6.85
CA GLU A 312 -4.41 31.68 -6.58
C GLU A 312 -5.62 32.42 -7.18
N LYS A 313 -6.03 32.03 -8.38
CA LYS A 313 -7.13 32.67 -9.09
C LYS A 313 -8.49 32.38 -8.47
N TYR A 314 -8.78 31.13 -8.12
CA TYR A 314 -10.14 30.68 -7.79
C TYR A 314 -10.37 30.37 -6.31
N LYS A 315 -9.35 30.42 -5.45
CA LYS A 315 -9.51 30.13 -4.01
C LYS A 315 -10.59 30.97 -3.32
N ASP A 316 -10.68 32.25 -3.67
CA ASP A 316 -11.66 33.21 -3.11
C ASP A 316 -13.05 33.07 -3.77
N GLU A 317 -13.10 32.46 -4.95
CA GLU A 317 -14.34 32.15 -5.69
C GLU A 317 -14.96 30.82 -5.22
N GLY A 318 -14.25 30.07 -4.38
CA GLY A 318 -14.73 28.85 -3.75
C GLY A 318 -14.07 27.57 -4.25
N LEU A 319 -12.93 27.65 -4.95
CA LEU A 319 -12.08 26.48 -5.22
C LEU A 319 -11.24 26.14 -3.99
N ILE A 320 -11.05 24.85 -3.75
CA ILE A 320 -9.95 24.35 -2.91
C ILE A 320 -9.21 23.27 -3.69
N ILE A 321 -7.89 23.38 -3.74
CA ILE A 321 -7.02 22.32 -4.23
C ILE A 321 -6.46 21.59 -3.02
N VAL A 322 -6.48 20.26 -3.05
CA VAL A 322 -5.85 19.41 -2.04
C VAL A 322 -4.89 18.48 -2.76
N GLY A 323 -3.59 18.71 -2.56
CA GLY A 323 -2.54 17.82 -3.06
C GLY A 323 -2.45 16.57 -2.20
N ILE A 324 -2.64 15.39 -2.79
CA ILE A 324 -2.35 14.12 -2.14
C ILE A 324 -0.93 13.72 -2.57
N HIS A 325 0.03 13.99 -1.69
CA HIS A 325 1.41 13.62 -1.90
C HIS A 325 1.59 12.13 -1.57
N THR A 326 1.49 11.29 -2.59
CA THR A 326 1.78 9.86 -2.49
C THR A 326 3.20 9.61 -2.99
N PRO A 327 4.15 9.22 -2.13
CA PRO A 327 5.56 9.12 -2.48
C PRO A 327 5.81 8.00 -3.49
N GLU A 328 6.73 8.20 -4.42
CA GLU A 328 7.27 7.17 -5.30
C GLU A 328 8.53 6.52 -4.70
N PHE A 329 9.33 7.31 -3.97
CA PHE A 329 10.57 6.86 -3.33
C PHE A 329 10.56 7.10 -1.81
N ALA A 330 11.37 6.34 -1.07
CA ALA A 330 11.43 6.42 0.39
C ALA A 330 11.79 7.82 0.92
N PHE A 331 12.66 8.56 0.22
CA PHE A 331 13.05 9.91 0.63
C PHE A 331 11.89 10.92 0.53
N GLU A 332 10.86 10.63 -0.27
CA GLU A 332 9.67 11.48 -0.43
C GLU A 332 8.68 11.29 0.72
N LYS A 333 8.87 10.30 1.60
CA LYS A 333 8.08 10.15 2.83
C LYS A 333 8.43 11.19 3.90
N ASN A 334 9.57 11.85 3.77
CA ASN A 334 10.03 12.84 4.74
C ASN A 334 9.29 14.18 4.53
N ILE A 335 8.52 14.59 5.54
CA ILE A 335 7.74 15.82 5.51
C ILE A 335 8.56 17.09 5.28
N ASP A 336 9.82 17.13 5.73
CA ASP A 336 10.68 18.29 5.54
C ASP A 336 11.12 18.43 4.09
N ASN A 337 11.36 17.31 3.40
CA ASN A 337 11.62 17.29 1.96
C ASN A 337 10.40 17.74 1.18
N VAL A 338 9.22 17.24 1.54
CA VAL A 338 7.94 17.64 0.91
C VAL A 338 7.71 19.14 1.10
N ARG A 339 7.89 19.66 2.33
CA ARG A 339 7.72 21.09 2.63
C ARG A 339 8.66 21.96 1.81
N ALA A 340 9.95 21.61 1.76
CA ALA A 340 10.94 22.34 0.97
C ALA A 340 10.60 22.32 -0.54
N ALA A 341 10.08 21.19 -1.04
CA ALA A 341 9.62 21.10 -2.42
C ALA A 341 8.38 21.97 -2.68
N MET A 342 7.39 21.97 -1.78
CA MET A 342 6.19 22.81 -1.94
C MET A 342 6.57 24.30 -1.99
N GLU A 343 7.50 24.73 -1.14
CA GLU A 343 8.05 26.09 -1.17
C GLU A 343 8.78 26.38 -2.50
N LYS A 344 9.68 25.48 -2.92
CA LYS A 344 10.43 25.60 -4.19
C LYS A 344 9.52 25.77 -5.41
N PHE A 345 8.40 25.05 -5.45
CA PHE A 345 7.47 25.06 -6.58
C PHE A 345 6.32 26.07 -6.43
N GLY A 346 6.31 26.88 -5.36
CA GLY A 346 5.26 27.89 -5.13
C GLY A 346 3.89 27.30 -4.84
N ILE A 347 3.83 26.07 -4.31
CA ILE A 347 2.60 25.39 -3.94
C ILE A 347 2.17 25.90 -2.56
N THR A 348 1.04 26.61 -2.54
CA THR A 348 0.47 27.23 -1.33
C THR A 348 -0.83 26.59 -0.87
N TYR A 349 -1.44 25.73 -1.70
CA TYR A 349 -2.61 24.96 -1.30
C TYR A 349 -2.26 23.81 -0.33
N PRO A 350 -3.23 23.32 0.46
CA PRO A 350 -3.05 22.17 1.34
C PRO A 350 -2.48 20.93 0.65
N VAL A 351 -1.48 20.32 1.27
CA VAL A 351 -0.89 19.05 0.83
C VAL A 351 -0.94 18.03 1.97
N VAL A 352 -1.44 16.84 1.65
CA VAL A 352 -1.59 15.71 2.57
C VAL A 352 -0.57 14.64 2.20
N LEU A 353 0.22 14.18 3.17
CA LEU A 353 1.16 13.08 2.96
C LEU A 353 0.42 11.73 3.06
N ASP A 354 0.44 10.96 1.98
CA ASP A 354 -0.15 9.62 1.87
C ASP A 354 0.96 8.56 1.83
N ASN A 355 1.82 8.51 2.86
CA ASN A 355 3.04 7.68 2.86
C ASN A 355 2.78 6.17 2.83
N ASP A 356 1.55 5.76 3.16
CA ASP A 356 1.10 4.37 3.20
C ASP A 356 0.16 4.02 2.03
N TYR A 357 0.01 4.92 1.04
CA TYR A 357 -0.86 4.73 -0.14
C TYR A 357 -2.33 4.45 0.20
N ALA A 358 -2.79 4.90 1.37
CA ALA A 358 -4.13 4.60 1.86
C ALA A 358 -5.19 5.40 1.08
N THR A 359 -4.94 6.70 0.86
CA THR A 359 -5.81 7.54 0.04
C THR A 359 -5.70 7.17 -1.43
N TRP A 360 -4.47 6.93 -1.92
CA TRP A 360 -4.19 6.42 -3.26
C TRP A 360 -4.99 5.15 -3.57
N GLY A 361 -4.92 4.16 -2.68
CA GLY A 361 -5.64 2.90 -2.81
C GLY A 361 -7.16 3.06 -2.73
N ALA A 362 -7.65 3.95 -1.86
CA ALA A 362 -9.08 4.22 -1.72
C ALA A 362 -9.69 4.86 -2.99
N TYR A 363 -8.92 5.68 -3.71
CA TYR A 363 -9.29 6.23 -5.02
C TYR A 363 -9.08 5.25 -6.18
N GLY A 364 -8.47 4.08 -5.94
CA GLY A 364 -8.06 3.17 -7.01
C GLY A 364 -7.08 3.81 -8.00
N ASN A 365 -6.24 4.74 -7.52
CA ASN A 365 -5.30 5.45 -8.38
C ASN A 365 -4.13 4.54 -8.80
N GLN A 366 -3.54 4.84 -9.96
CA GLN A 366 -2.40 4.12 -10.53
C GLN A 366 -1.38 5.05 -11.21
N TYR A 367 -1.59 6.38 -11.17
CA TYR A 367 -0.82 7.32 -11.98
C TYR A 367 -0.43 8.59 -11.23
N TRP A 368 0.72 9.13 -11.60
CA TRP A 368 1.18 10.48 -11.25
C TRP A 368 1.41 11.31 -12.53
N PRO A 369 0.90 12.55 -12.61
CA PRO A 369 -0.16 13.12 -11.78
C PRO A 369 -1.54 12.53 -12.13
N ARG A 370 -2.54 12.72 -11.26
CA ARG A 370 -3.96 12.49 -11.59
C ARG A 370 -4.84 13.46 -10.81
N LYS A 371 -5.84 14.01 -11.47
CA LYS A 371 -6.72 15.05 -10.92
C LYS A 371 -8.16 14.57 -10.88
N TYR A 372 -8.83 14.81 -9.76
CA TYR A 372 -10.27 14.59 -9.62
C TYR A 372 -10.92 15.91 -9.23
N LEU A 373 -11.98 16.30 -9.94
CA LEU A 373 -12.83 17.42 -9.53
C LEU A 373 -14.12 16.89 -8.89
N ILE A 374 -14.40 17.43 -7.72
CA ILE A 374 -15.57 17.13 -6.91
C ILE A 374 -16.44 18.38 -6.88
N ASP A 375 -17.70 18.21 -7.24
CA ASP A 375 -18.71 19.27 -7.23
C ASP A 375 -19.12 19.68 -5.80
N ILE A 376 -20.00 20.67 -5.69
CA ILE A 376 -20.50 21.15 -4.39
C ILE A 376 -21.24 20.05 -3.60
N ASN A 377 -21.79 19.03 -4.27
CA ASN A 377 -22.56 17.96 -3.65
C ASN A 377 -21.67 16.80 -3.14
N GLY A 378 -20.36 16.85 -3.40
CA GLY A 378 -19.45 15.76 -3.07
C GLY A 378 -19.44 14.64 -4.12
N THR A 379 -19.70 14.96 -5.39
CA THR A 379 -19.64 13.99 -6.49
C THR A 379 -18.41 14.25 -7.33
N ILE A 380 -17.63 13.20 -7.62
CA ILE A 380 -16.56 13.25 -8.62
C ILE A 380 -17.24 13.35 -9.99
N VAL A 381 -17.00 14.47 -10.68
CA VAL A 381 -17.62 14.80 -11.97
C VAL A 381 -16.61 14.96 -13.11
N TYR A 382 -15.32 14.88 -12.79
CA TYR A 382 -14.22 14.89 -13.74
C TYR A 382 -13.00 14.19 -13.16
N ASP A 383 -12.30 13.48 -14.03
CA ASP A 383 -11.15 12.63 -13.74
C ASP A 383 -10.18 12.76 -14.90
N HIS A 384 -8.95 13.19 -14.61
CA HIS A 384 -7.90 13.38 -15.60
C HIS A 384 -6.62 12.68 -15.16
N ILE A 385 -6.22 11.69 -15.94
CA ILE A 385 -5.00 10.91 -15.74
C ILE A 385 -3.85 11.57 -16.49
N GLY A 386 -2.74 11.77 -15.78
CA GLY A 386 -1.49 12.25 -16.36
C GLY A 386 -1.38 13.77 -16.45
N GLU A 387 -0.42 14.17 -17.28
CA GLU A 387 -0.12 15.55 -17.61
C GLU A 387 -0.86 15.98 -18.88
N GLY A 388 -1.41 17.19 -18.90
CA GLY A 388 -2.07 17.76 -20.07
C GLY A 388 -3.47 18.31 -19.77
N ASP A 389 -4.23 18.52 -20.84
CA ASP A 389 -5.63 18.98 -20.85
C ASP A 389 -5.95 20.12 -19.88
N TYR A 390 -5.00 21.05 -19.72
CA TYR A 390 -5.10 22.16 -18.78
C TYR A 390 -6.30 23.07 -19.08
N ALA A 391 -6.53 23.36 -20.36
CA ALA A 391 -7.68 24.17 -20.79
C ALA A 391 -9.02 23.49 -20.48
N GLU A 392 -9.11 22.17 -20.66
CA GLU A 392 -10.32 21.40 -20.34
C GLU A 392 -10.56 21.35 -18.83
N THR A 393 -9.51 21.03 -18.06
CA THR A 393 -9.57 21.01 -16.59
C THR A 393 -10.06 22.35 -16.06
N GLU A 394 -9.52 23.46 -16.57
CA GLU A 394 -9.90 24.80 -16.13
C GLU A 394 -11.33 25.19 -16.52
N MET A 395 -11.77 24.84 -17.74
CA MET A 395 -13.17 25.01 -18.12
C MET A 395 -14.09 24.27 -17.16
N LYS A 396 -13.72 23.06 -16.73
CA LYS A 396 -14.52 22.29 -15.77
C LYS A 396 -14.52 22.91 -14.38
N ILE A 397 -13.39 23.46 -13.91
CA ILE A 397 -13.33 24.25 -12.67
C ILE A 397 -14.33 25.41 -12.73
N GLN A 398 -14.33 26.19 -13.81
CA GLN A 398 -15.22 27.34 -13.98
C GLN A 398 -16.70 26.93 -14.02
N GLU A 399 -17.02 25.84 -14.72
CA GLU A 399 -18.36 25.26 -14.74
C GLU A 399 -18.86 24.94 -13.33
N LEU A 400 -18.05 24.26 -12.53
CA LEU A 400 -18.40 23.85 -11.17
C LEU A 400 -18.49 25.04 -10.20
N LEU A 401 -17.68 26.07 -10.38
CA LEU A 401 -17.78 27.30 -9.59
C LEU A 401 -19.09 28.05 -9.90
N LYS A 402 -19.52 28.08 -11.17
CA LYS A 402 -20.82 28.64 -11.58
C LYS A 402 -21.99 27.83 -11.00
N GLU A 403 -21.91 26.50 -11.05
CA GLU A 403 -22.89 25.62 -10.41
C GLU A 403 -22.99 25.89 -8.90
N ARG A 404 -21.85 25.91 -8.21
CA ARG A 404 -21.76 26.21 -6.78
C ARG A 404 -22.43 27.55 -6.44
N ALA A 405 -22.12 28.61 -7.19
CA ALA A 405 -22.70 29.93 -6.96
C ALA A 405 -24.23 29.92 -7.08
N SER A 406 -24.76 29.20 -8.08
CA SER A 406 -26.20 28.99 -8.27
C SER A 406 -26.84 28.25 -7.09
N VAL A 407 -26.23 27.14 -6.63
CA VAL A 407 -26.72 26.34 -5.49
C VAL A 407 -26.73 27.16 -4.19
N LEU A 408 -25.75 28.03 -3.98
CA LEU A 408 -25.65 28.87 -2.77
C LEU A 408 -26.41 30.20 -2.86
N GLY A 409 -27.09 30.48 -3.97
CA GLY A 409 -27.82 31.73 -4.18
C GLY A 409 -26.93 32.99 -4.19
N MET A 410 -25.68 32.84 -4.64
CA MET A 410 -24.73 33.94 -4.77
C MET A 410 -24.93 34.65 -6.11
N ASP A 411 -24.63 35.95 -6.17
CA ASP A 411 -24.63 36.70 -7.43
C ASP A 411 -23.70 36.03 -8.44
N SER A 412 -24.09 36.07 -9.73
CA SER A 412 -23.28 35.55 -10.83
C SER A 412 -21.85 36.05 -10.68
N MET A 413 -20.91 35.10 -10.66
CA MET A 413 -19.49 35.43 -10.74
C MET A 413 -19.28 36.37 -11.92
N SER A 414 -18.57 37.48 -11.70
CA SER A 414 -18.13 38.32 -12.81
C SER A 414 -17.35 37.40 -13.75
N ASP A 415 -17.68 37.40 -15.06
CA ASP A 415 -16.92 36.66 -16.08
C ASP A 415 -15.47 37.18 -16.09
N ARG A 416 -14.65 36.73 -15.15
CA ARG A 416 -13.19 36.83 -15.20
C ARG A 416 -12.72 35.76 -16.17
N SER A 417 -13.03 35.99 -17.44
CA SER A 417 -12.37 35.37 -18.58
C SER A 417 -10.87 35.40 -18.30
N LEU A 418 -10.23 34.24 -18.44
CA LEU A 418 -8.80 34.22 -18.57
C LEU A 418 -8.43 35.07 -19.77
N ALA A 419 -7.59 36.08 -19.58
CA ALA A 419 -6.39 36.07 -20.42
C ALA A 419 -5.75 34.72 -20.12
N ALA A 420 -5.92 33.75 -21.03
CA ALA A 420 -5.38 32.40 -20.90
C ALA A 420 -4.03 32.50 -20.21
N THR A 421 -3.89 31.91 -19.02
CA THR A 421 -2.70 32.02 -18.19
C THR A 421 -1.50 31.88 -19.13
N ASN A 422 -0.63 32.89 -19.24
CA ASN A 422 0.49 32.97 -20.21
C ASN A 422 1.58 31.91 -19.89
N ILE A 423 1.18 30.71 -19.47
CA ILE A 423 2.04 29.56 -19.27
C ILE A 423 2.17 28.91 -20.64
N THR A 424 3.38 28.97 -21.20
CA THR A 424 3.69 28.28 -22.44
C THR A 424 3.60 26.78 -22.16
N GLU A 425 2.59 26.12 -22.73
CA GLU A 425 2.43 24.67 -22.59
C GLU A 425 3.65 23.96 -23.19
N VAL A 426 4.38 23.25 -22.34
CA VAL A 426 5.50 22.42 -22.77
C VAL A 426 4.92 21.08 -23.18
N LYS A 427 4.79 20.84 -24.48
CA LYS A 427 4.44 19.50 -24.98
C LYS A 427 5.59 18.55 -24.74
N THR A 428 5.32 17.47 -23.99
CA THR A 428 6.26 16.35 -23.81
C THR A 428 6.59 15.74 -25.17
N GLN A 429 7.87 15.63 -25.48
CA GLN A 429 8.40 14.99 -26.68
C GLN A 429 9.42 13.91 -26.27
N SER A 430 8.91 12.80 -25.73
CA SER A 430 9.72 11.64 -25.37
C SER A 430 9.16 10.35 -25.93
N ASN A 431 10.04 9.52 -26.47
CA ASN A 431 9.82 8.12 -26.82
C ASN A 431 10.55 7.16 -25.87
N SER A 432 11.18 7.70 -24.81
CA SER A 432 11.87 6.92 -23.77
C SER A 432 10.98 6.78 -22.53
N PRO A 433 10.78 5.55 -22.01
CA PRO A 433 10.00 5.32 -20.81
C PRO A 433 10.82 5.70 -19.57
N GLU A 434 10.13 6.00 -18.48
CA GLU A 434 10.77 6.11 -17.17
C GLU A 434 11.57 4.83 -16.87
N THR A 435 12.83 4.99 -16.48
CA THR A 435 13.77 3.88 -16.36
C THR A 435 14.39 3.87 -14.97
N TYR A 436 14.05 2.87 -14.15
CA TYR A 436 14.54 2.76 -12.78
C TYR A 436 15.86 2.00 -12.65
N PHE A 437 16.62 2.36 -11.62
CA PHE A 437 17.91 1.74 -11.29
C PHE A 437 17.80 0.64 -10.23
N GLY A 438 16.85 0.77 -9.30
CA GLY A 438 16.66 -0.14 -8.17
C GLY A 438 16.11 -1.51 -8.57
N SER A 439 16.45 -2.55 -7.81
CA SER A 439 16.08 -3.93 -8.10
C SER A 439 14.58 -4.21 -8.14
N LEU A 440 13.73 -3.33 -7.59
CA LEU A 440 12.29 -3.49 -7.64
C LEU A 440 11.71 -3.28 -9.05
N ARG A 441 12.30 -2.37 -9.85
CA ARG A 441 11.74 -1.87 -11.12
C ARG A 441 12.81 -1.67 -12.22
N ASN A 442 13.95 -2.37 -12.13
CA ASN A 442 15.04 -2.21 -13.10
C ASN A 442 14.91 -3.17 -14.30
N GLU A 443 13.72 -3.30 -14.88
CA GLU A 443 13.47 -4.13 -16.06
C GLU A 443 14.30 -3.74 -17.29
N TYR A 444 14.71 -2.47 -17.38
CA TYR A 444 15.53 -1.95 -18.48
C TYR A 444 17.04 -2.13 -18.27
N LEU A 445 17.48 -2.79 -17.18
CA LEU A 445 18.90 -3.03 -16.92
C LEU A 445 19.45 -4.06 -17.92
N GLY A 446 20.32 -3.59 -18.83
CA GLY A 446 20.87 -4.39 -19.94
C GLY A 446 22.15 -5.16 -19.63
N ASN A 447 22.76 -4.97 -18.46
CA ASN A 447 23.94 -5.71 -18.01
C ASN A 447 23.88 -6.06 -16.52
N GLY A 448 24.59 -7.12 -16.11
CA GLY A 448 24.48 -7.66 -14.74
C GLY A 448 23.21 -8.49 -14.54
N LYS A 449 22.69 -8.54 -13.31
CA LYS A 449 21.48 -9.28 -12.95
C LYS A 449 20.37 -8.31 -12.51
N ALA A 450 19.40 -8.08 -13.39
CA ALA A 450 18.18 -7.35 -13.06
C ALA A 450 17.41 -8.03 -11.91
N GLY A 451 16.71 -7.26 -11.09
CA GLY A 451 15.98 -7.78 -9.92
C GLY A 451 16.84 -8.18 -8.72
N LEU A 452 18.17 -8.19 -8.85
CA LEU A 452 19.07 -8.61 -7.76
C LEU A 452 19.62 -7.40 -6.99
N SER A 453 19.35 -7.36 -5.68
CA SER A 453 19.99 -6.41 -4.76
C SER A 453 21.40 -6.86 -4.37
N GLY A 454 22.26 -5.91 -4.01
CA GLY A 454 23.64 -6.12 -3.57
C GLY A 454 24.67 -5.52 -4.53
N GLU A 455 25.93 -5.67 -4.15
CA GLU A 455 27.06 -5.21 -4.95
C GLU A 455 27.24 -6.05 -6.21
N GLN A 456 27.38 -5.37 -7.33
CA GLN A 456 27.62 -5.97 -8.64
C GLN A 456 28.68 -5.16 -9.39
N GLN A 457 29.54 -5.88 -10.12
CA GLN A 457 30.50 -5.29 -11.04
C GLN A 457 29.93 -5.29 -12.45
N PHE A 458 29.94 -4.15 -13.11
CA PHE A 458 29.37 -3.97 -14.44
C PHE A 458 30.41 -3.56 -15.46
N THR A 459 30.23 -4.08 -16.68
CA THR A 459 31.00 -3.72 -17.87
C THR A 459 30.04 -3.21 -18.94
N GLN A 460 30.29 -2.02 -19.46
CA GLN A 460 29.45 -1.39 -20.47
C GLN A 460 29.73 -1.96 -21.87
N PRO A 461 28.71 -2.10 -22.73
CA PRO A 461 28.90 -2.47 -24.12
C PRO A 461 29.47 -1.30 -24.93
N GLN A 462 30.04 -1.60 -26.10
CA GLN A 462 30.47 -0.57 -27.06
C GLN A 462 29.28 0.10 -27.76
N THR A 463 28.19 -0.64 -27.95
CA THR A 463 26.98 -0.16 -28.65
C THR A 463 25.76 -0.35 -27.75
N PRO A 464 25.27 0.72 -27.09
CA PRO A 464 24.09 0.61 -26.23
C PRO A 464 22.80 0.47 -27.04
N GLY A 465 21.89 -0.40 -26.57
CA GLY A 465 20.52 -0.50 -27.06
C GLY A 465 19.67 0.72 -26.66
N LEU A 466 18.66 1.05 -27.46
CA LEU A 466 17.69 2.11 -27.14
C LEU A 466 16.88 1.73 -25.90
N ASN A 467 16.63 2.71 -25.03
CA ASN A 467 15.86 2.56 -23.78
C ASN A 467 16.40 1.44 -22.88
N THR A 468 17.71 1.21 -22.91
CA THR A 468 18.39 0.17 -22.13
C THR A 468 19.45 0.82 -21.24
N LEU A 469 19.38 0.52 -19.95
CA LEU A 469 20.29 1.04 -18.93
C LEU A 469 21.52 0.15 -18.80
N TYR A 470 22.70 0.72 -19.01
CA TYR A 470 23.97 0.02 -18.79
C TYR A 470 24.79 0.72 -17.71
N LEU A 471 25.14 -0.01 -16.68
CA LEU A 471 26.03 0.48 -15.62
C LEU A 471 27.48 0.10 -15.94
N GLY A 472 28.43 0.88 -15.45
CA GLY A 472 29.87 0.62 -15.54
C GLY A 472 30.54 0.80 -14.19
N GLY A 473 31.53 -0.04 -13.89
CA GLY A 473 32.20 -0.04 -12.59
C GLY A 473 31.42 -0.81 -11.53
N THR A 474 31.69 -0.52 -10.26
CA THR A 474 31.03 -1.16 -9.12
C THR A 474 29.79 -0.36 -8.72
N TRP A 475 28.65 -1.05 -8.59
CA TRP A 475 27.42 -0.45 -8.06
C TRP A 475 26.81 -1.38 -7.01
N ASN A 476 26.30 -0.78 -5.93
CA ASN A 476 25.47 -1.46 -4.95
C ASN A 476 24.00 -1.21 -5.28
N ILE A 477 23.32 -2.23 -5.81
CA ILE A 477 21.91 -2.15 -6.20
C ILE A 477 21.04 -2.36 -4.96
N GLN A 478 20.25 -1.36 -4.62
CA GLN A 478 19.24 -1.43 -3.56
C GLN A 478 17.85 -1.60 -4.17
N ARG A 479 16.83 -1.74 -3.32
CA ARG A 479 15.45 -1.95 -3.78
C ARG A 479 14.96 -0.84 -4.70
N GLU A 480 15.22 0.43 -4.35
CA GLU A 480 14.69 1.60 -5.07
C GLU A 480 15.73 2.35 -5.91
N TYR A 481 17.03 2.16 -5.65
CA TYR A 481 18.11 2.92 -6.29
C TYR A 481 19.37 2.06 -6.52
N ALA A 482 20.29 2.56 -7.33
CA ALA A 482 21.66 2.06 -7.42
C ALA A 482 22.64 3.07 -6.82
N SER A 483 23.54 2.61 -5.94
CA SER A 483 24.58 3.45 -5.32
C SER A 483 25.94 3.21 -5.96
N GLY A 484 26.60 4.30 -6.36
CA GLY A 484 27.88 4.28 -7.06
C GLY A 484 28.83 5.35 -6.52
N GLY A 485 30.12 5.04 -6.52
CA GLY A 485 31.19 5.95 -6.10
C GLY A 485 32.00 6.48 -7.28
N ALA A 486 33.11 7.15 -6.98
CA ALA A 486 34.05 7.61 -8.00
C ALA A 486 34.54 6.44 -8.89
N GLY A 487 34.51 6.65 -10.20
CA GLY A 487 34.86 5.63 -11.20
C GLY A 487 33.69 4.79 -11.70
N SER A 488 32.51 4.91 -11.09
CA SER A 488 31.26 4.34 -11.62
C SER A 488 30.72 5.19 -12.77
N SER A 489 30.11 4.55 -13.76
CA SER A 489 29.50 5.22 -14.92
C SER A 489 28.13 4.65 -15.26
N VAL A 490 27.35 5.42 -16.01
CA VAL A 490 26.05 5.05 -16.58
C VAL A 490 26.09 5.36 -18.07
N LEU A 491 25.57 4.45 -18.89
CA LEU A 491 25.44 4.60 -20.34
C LEU A 491 23.99 4.28 -20.70
N TYR A 492 23.32 5.23 -21.37
CA TYR A 492 21.92 5.10 -21.72
C TYR A 492 21.66 5.75 -23.09
N LYS A 493 21.05 5.00 -24.00
CA LYS A 493 20.60 5.56 -25.28
C LYS A 493 19.11 5.87 -25.18
N TYR A 494 18.76 7.14 -25.36
CA TYR A 494 17.40 7.66 -25.22
C TYR A 494 16.91 8.30 -26.51
N ALA A 495 15.61 8.56 -26.58
CA ALA A 495 14.95 9.30 -27.65
C ALA A 495 13.97 10.31 -27.04
N ALA A 496 14.46 11.47 -26.63
CA ALA A 496 13.69 12.51 -25.98
C ALA A 496 14.31 13.89 -26.18
N LYS A 497 13.53 14.95 -25.98
CA LYS A 497 14.04 16.30 -26.03
C LYS A 497 14.81 16.62 -24.74
N ASP A 498 14.23 16.32 -23.60
CA ASP A 498 14.81 16.57 -22.29
C ASP A 498 15.13 15.27 -21.54
N VAL A 499 16.21 15.28 -20.77
CA VAL A 499 16.58 14.17 -19.87
C VAL A 499 16.77 14.67 -18.46
N TYR A 500 16.14 13.97 -17.54
CA TYR A 500 16.16 14.24 -16.12
C TYR A 500 16.60 12.99 -15.35
N ILE A 501 17.23 13.20 -14.19
CA ILE A 501 17.59 12.10 -13.28
C ILE A 501 17.11 12.40 -11.87
N VAL A 502 16.45 11.43 -11.25
CA VAL A 502 16.16 11.46 -9.82
C VAL A 502 17.36 10.87 -9.09
N ALA A 503 18.02 11.70 -8.27
CA ALA A 503 19.26 11.34 -7.61
C ALA A 503 19.36 11.91 -6.19
N GLU A 504 20.23 11.30 -5.40
CA GLU A 504 20.50 11.72 -4.02
C GLU A 504 21.99 11.56 -3.69
N SER A 505 22.50 12.47 -2.86
CA SER A 505 23.81 12.34 -2.23
C SER A 505 23.82 13.05 -0.88
N ASP A 506 24.35 12.39 0.16
CA ASP A 506 24.46 12.97 1.51
C ASP A 506 25.60 13.99 1.62
N SER A 507 26.75 13.69 1.01
CA SER A 507 27.97 14.51 1.06
C SER A 507 28.16 15.42 -0.15
N GLY A 508 27.28 15.28 -1.14
CA GLY A 508 27.49 15.80 -2.48
C GLY A 508 28.27 14.83 -3.35
N ALA A 509 27.89 14.75 -4.63
CA ALA A 509 28.59 13.98 -5.65
C ALA A 509 28.68 14.80 -6.96
N GLU A 510 29.81 14.71 -7.64
CA GLU A 510 30.03 15.36 -8.92
C GLU A 510 29.96 14.33 -10.05
N ILE A 511 29.08 14.57 -11.01
CA ILE A 511 28.86 13.68 -12.15
C ILE A 511 29.11 14.45 -13.43
N GLU A 512 30.06 14.00 -14.23
CA GLU A 512 30.24 14.50 -15.58
C GLU A 512 29.13 14.00 -16.50
N VAL A 513 28.58 14.90 -17.30
CA VAL A 513 27.51 14.62 -18.26
C VAL A 513 28.08 14.68 -19.67
N TRP A 514 27.92 13.59 -20.41
CA TRP A 514 28.38 13.45 -21.79
C TRP A 514 27.22 13.03 -22.68
N GLN A 515 27.11 13.64 -23.85
CA GLN A 515 26.14 13.29 -24.88
C GLN A 515 26.89 13.04 -26.19
N ASP A 516 26.66 11.88 -26.80
CA ASP A 516 27.27 11.47 -28.07
C ASP A 516 28.81 11.63 -28.09
N GLY A 517 29.45 11.28 -26.97
CA GLY A 517 30.90 11.36 -26.78
C GLY A 517 31.46 12.77 -26.56
N LYS A 518 30.60 13.79 -26.48
CA LYS A 518 30.98 15.18 -26.16
C LYS A 518 30.50 15.56 -24.77
N ARG A 519 31.32 16.30 -24.03
CA ARG A 519 30.93 16.81 -22.72
C ARG A 519 29.86 17.89 -22.92
N VAL A 520 28.76 17.79 -22.19
CA VAL A 520 27.64 18.72 -22.28
C VAL A 520 28.11 20.09 -21.77
N ASP A 521 27.74 21.19 -22.42
CA ASP A 521 28.05 22.53 -21.93
C ASP A 521 26.92 23.09 -21.04
N ALA A 522 27.09 24.31 -20.52
CA ALA A 522 26.09 24.91 -19.62
C ALA A 522 24.74 25.22 -20.31
N ALA A 523 24.66 25.20 -21.65
CA ALA A 523 23.41 25.34 -22.37
C ALA A 523 22.68 24.01 -22.53
N GLY A 524 23.33 22.91 -22.15
CA GLY A 524 22.83 21.57 -22.33
C GLY A 524 21.85 21.11 -21.26
N GLY A 525 21.72 21.73 -20.09
CA GLY A 525 20.70 21.39 -19.09
C GLY A 525 20.77 22.30 -17.86
N ASP A 526 19.63 22.65 -17.25
CA ASP A 526 19.56 23.69 -16.21
C ASP A 526 20.47 23.43 -15.00
N ASP A 527 20.72 22.16 -14.65
CA ASP A 527 21.55 21.77 -13.50
C ASP A 527 22.99 21.39 -13.88
N VAL A 528 23.35 21.47 -15.17
CA VAL A 528 24.68 21.12 -15.68
C VAL A 528 25.54 22.38 -15.79
N VAL A 529 26.55 22.49 -14.94
CA VAL A 529 27.50 23.62 -14.95
C VAL A 529 28.86 23.13 -15.41
N SER A 530 29.38 23.73 -16.49
CA SER A 530 30.68 23.36 -17.06
C SER A 530 30.82 21.85 -17.32
N GLY A 531 29.74 21.19 -17.77
CA GLY A 531 29.72 19.76 -18.10
C GLY A 531 29.71 18.80 -16.93
N SER A 532 29.31 19.27 -15.75
CA SER A 532 29.04 18.41 -14.60
C SER A 532 27.81 18.87 -13.84
N VAL A 533 27.07 17.91 -13.29
CA VAL A 533 26.00 18.15 -12.34
C VAL A 533 26.51 17.83 -10.95
N THR A 534 26.21 18.71 -9.99
CA THR A 534 26.52 18.46 -8.58
C THR A 534 25.26 17.98 -7.87
N VAL A 535 25.18 16.69 -7.58
CA VAL A 535 24.05 16.08 -6.87
C VAL A 535 24.18 16.41 -5.38
N LYS A 536 23.18 17.09 -4.81
CA LYS A 536 23.06 17.43 -3.39
C LYS A 536 21.61 17.24 -2.91
N GLY A 537 21.40 16.36 -1.95
CA GLY A 537 20.05 16.04 -1.47
C GLY A 537 19.21 15.28 -2.53
N SER A 538 17.99 14.93 -2.14
CA SER A 538 17.11 13.99 -2.86
C SER A 538 16.09 14.74 -3.71
N GLN A 539 16.37 14.88 -5.02
CA GLN A 539 15.51 15.60 -5.95
C GLN A 539 15.73 15.15 -7.40
N LEU A 540 14.92 15.70 -8.31
CA LEU A 540 15.13 15.60 -9.75
C LEU A 540 16.14 16.67 -10.22
N TYR A 541 17.06 16.26 -11.08
CA TYR A 541 18.07 17.10 -11.75
C TYR A 541 17.86 17.08 -13.25
N LYS A 542 17.97 18.24 -13.90
CA LYS A 542 17.79 18.45 -15.33
C LYS A 542 19.13 18.39 -16.05
N LEU A 543 19.36 17.29 -16.77
CA LEU A 543 20.66 16.97 -17.36
C LEU A 543 20.80 17.44 -18.80
N ILE A 544 19.77 17.21 -19.62
CA ILE A 544 19.81 17.49 -21.06
C ILE A 544 18.59 18.30 -21.51
N HIS A 545 18.80 19.28 -22.38
CA HIS A 545 17.82 20.04 -23.15
C HIS A 545 18.24 20.07 -24.63
N ASN A 546 17.60 19.25 -25.45
CA ASN A 546 17.82 19.21 -26.89
C ASN A 546 16.87 20.14 -27.65
N ALA A 547 17.22 20.47 -28.89
CA ALA A 547 16.31 21.19 -29.78
C ALA A 547 15.10 20.35 -30.21
N ARG A 548 15.26 19.02 -30.31
CA ARG A 548 14.26 18.06 -30.82
C ARG A 548 14.36 16.72 -30.08
N ALA A 549 13.28 15.95 -30.13
CA ALA A 549 13.23 14.59 -29.62
C ALA A 549 13.84 13.60 -30.62
N GLU A 550 15.16 13.40 -30.50
CA GLU A 550 15.94 12.52 -31.37
C GLU A 550 16.76 11.52 -30.53
N GLY A 551 17.33 10.51 -31.20
CA GLY A 551 18.08 9.45 -30.54
C GLY A 551 19.51 9.87 -30.18
N HIS A 552 19.82 9.93 -28.89
CA HIS A 552 21.13 10.33 -28.37
C HIS A 552 21.68 9.31 -27.36
N THR A 553 23.00 9.30 -27.18
CA THR A 553 23.67 8.47 -26.17
C THR A 553 24.15 9.34 -25.02
N LEU A 554 23.55 9.16 -23.85
CA LEU A 554 23.94 9.78 -22.59
C LEU A 554 24.97 8.90 -21.88
N GLU A 555 26.05 9.51 -21.40
CA GLU A 555 27.00 8.89 -20.48
C GLU A 555 27.19 9.79 -19.25
N LEU A 556 26.99 9.20 -18.07
CA LEU A 556 27.25 9.84 -16.78
C LEU A 556 28.47 9.21 -16.14
N ARG A 557 29.42 10.02 -15.68
CA ARG A 557 30.64 9.53 -15.01
C ARG A 557 30.76 10.16 -13.64
N VAL A 558 30.69 9.33 -12.59
CA VAL A 558 30.84 9.79 -11.21
C VAL A 558 32.31 10.09 -10.95
N LYS A 559 32.65 11.37 -10.74
CA LYS A 559 34.03 11.83 -10.53
C LYS A 559 34.43 11.79 -9.06
N SER A 560 33.52 12.20 -8.19
CA SER A 560 33.76 12.29 -6.75
C SER A 560 32.47 12.08 -5.97
N GLY A 561 32.63 11.67 -4.70
CA GLY A 561 31.52 11.40 -3.80
C GLY A 561 30.82 10.06 -4.07
N THR A 562 29.71 9.87 -3.37
CA THR A 562 28.81 8.73 -3.53
C THR A 562 27.43 9.24 -3.93
N VAL A 563 26.85 8.65 -4.97
CA VAL A 563 25.53 9.02 -5.47
C VAL A 563 24.60 7.81 -5.43
N ARG A 564 23.32 8.07 -5.15
CA ARG A 564 22.21 7.14 -5.32
C ARG A 564 21.37 7.61 -6.50
N LEU A 565 21.23 6.77 -7.51
CA LEU A 565 20.43 7.05 -8.71
C LEU A 565 19.15 6.22 -8.66
N TYR A 566 18.00 6.87 -8.85
CA TYR A 566 16.68 6.25 -8.71
C TYR A 566 16.04 5.96 -10.06
N ALA A 567 15.88 6.98 -10.89
CA ALA A 567 15.24 6.86 -12.20
C ALA A 567 15.75 7.91 -13.20
N PHE A 568 15.75 7.55 -14.48
CA PHE A 568 15.71 8.51 -15.57
C PHE A 568 14.26 8.82 -15.93
N THR A 569 13.97 10.10 -16.11
CA THR A 569 12.69 10.59 -16.64
C THR A 569 12.95 11.56 -17.80
N PHE A 570 11.93 11.82 -18.61
CA PHE A 570 12.09 12.46 -19.91
C PHE A 570 11.04 13.53 -20.17
N GLY A 571 11.34 14.43 -21.11
CA GLY A 571 10.49 15.55 -21.50
C GLY A 571 10.54 15.84 -22.99
#